data_AF-A0A0A3XM06-F1
#
_entry.id   AF-A0A0A3XM06-F1
#
_cell.length_a   1.000
_cell.length_b   1.000
_cell.length_c   1.000
_cell.angle_alpha   90.00
_cell.angle_beta   90.00
_cell.angle_gamma   90.00
#
_symmetry.space_group_name_H-M   'P 1'
#
loop_
_entity.id
_entity.type
_entity.pdbx_description
1 polymer ?
#
loop_
_entity_poly.entity_id
_entity_poly.type
_entity_poly.pdbx_seq_one_letter_code
_entity_poly.pdbx_strand_id
1 'polypeptide(L)'
;MRRKFILALPLIVAIWPGHASSDDSVVCNDEKVASNIRIEACTRLLDQEKNKESRSRLLARRADAYFDKDDFAHALADFDEAIASHPGNADAFMRRGFLHWYRLEDDAAFKDFDAALRLDPAPSRLLSRGRRYVSLRQFDAGIADMTRAIKLDPRSRDAYADRAWAYSRKKAFDLAIADYDRLLKRDPSDGRTTLARDNVRAAKGAGVKSIDEYGRMLVARLQIEKFYPRRAVSDRVEGTAELAFSISRWGLLAASSVKTSSGSAMLDEAALNTLRQAQPFPPLPPGSRSIEAFVISLVYRKQSER
;
A
#
# COMPACT_ATOMS: atom_id res chain seq x y z
N MET A 1 20.49 81.56 -14.16
CA MET A 1 20.26 80.12 -14.47
C MET A 1 20.49 79.29 -13.20
N ARG A 2 19.43 78.81 -12.54
CA ARG A 2 19.52 78.02 -11.30
C ARG A 2 19.64 76.54 -11.65
N ARG A 3 20.79 75.91 -11.38
CA ARG A 3 20.97 74.45 -11.44
C ARG A 3 20.43 73.83 -10.15
N LYS A 4 19.40 72.98 -10.25
CA LYS A 4 18.90 72.17 -9.13
C LYS A 4 19.77 70.92 -9.01
N PHE A 5 20.44 70.75 -7.88
CA PHE A 5 21.08 69.48 -7.49
C PHE A 5 20.00 68.55 -6.93
N ILE A 6 19.84 67.38 -7.53
CA ILE A 6 19.01 66.29 -7.00
C ILE A 6 19.96 65.38 -6.21
N LEU A 7 19.86 65.41 -4.88
CA LEU A 7 20.52 64.45 -4.00
C LEU A 7 19.65 63.18 -3.94
N ALA A 8 20.18 62.07 -4.44
CA ALA A 8 19.58 60.74 -4.31
C ALA A 8 19.89 60.18 -2.92
N LEU A 9 18.86 59.88 -2.12
CA LEU A 9 18.99 59.05 -0.91
C LEU A 9 18.90 57.57 -1.31
N PRO A 10 19.86 56.70 -0.91
CA PRO A 10 19.73 55.28 -1.14
C PRO A 10 18.70 54.68 -0.16
N LEU A 11 17.74 53.95 -0.71
CA LEU A 11 16.80 53.14 0.05
C LEU A 11 17.59 51.97 0.67
N ILE A 12 17.89 52.04 1.96
CA ILE A 12 18.44 50.90 2.71
C ILE A 12 17.26 49.94 2.97
N VAL A 13 17.18 48.89 2.16
CA VAL A 13 16.31 47.74 2.44
C VAL A 13 16.92 47.00 3.61
N ALA A 14 16.38 47.23 4.81
CA ALA A 14 16.73 46.48 6.00
C ALA A 14 16.23 45.04 5.84
N ILE A 15 17.12 44.11 5.52
CA ILE A 15 16.86 42.67 5.62
C ILE A 15 16.84 42.36 7.12
N TRP A 16 15.65 42.26 7.70
CA TRP A 16 15.47 41.82 9.08
C TRP A 16 15.84 40.33 9.21
N PRO A 17 16.62 39.93 10.22
CA PRO A 17 16.86 38.52 10.49
C PRO A 17 15.56 37.84 10.90
N GLY A 18 15.34 36.65 10.34
CA GLY A 18 14.11 35.86 10.44
C GLY A 18 13.67 35.63 11.87
N HIS A 19 12.61 36.30 12.27
CA HIS A 19 11.77 35.82 13.36
C HIS A 19 10.99 34.64 12.80
N ALA A 20 11.02 33.49 13.48
CA ALA A 20 10.13 32.37 13.18
C ALA A 20 8.70 32.90 13.25
N SER A 21 8.09 33.10 12.07
CA SER A 21 6.80 33.74 11.96
C SER A 21 5.70 32.71 12.24
N SER A 22 4.48 33.17 12.53
CA SER A 22 3.30 32.28 12.60
C SER A 22 3.12 31.43 11.34
N ASP A 23 3.71 31.85 10.22
CA ASP A 23 3.77 31.13 8.94
C ASP A 23 4.58 29.83 9.04
N ASP A 24 5.74 29.83 9.73
CA ASP A 24 6.60 28.64 9.83
C ASP A 24 5.89 27.47 10.54
N SER A 25 5.08 27.76 11.55
CA SER A 25 4.27 26.75 12.25
C SER A 25 3.20 26.15 11.34
N VAL A 26 2.53 26.97 10.54
CA VAL A 26 1.53 26.50 9.57
C VAL A 26 2.22 25.64 8.50
N VAL A 27 3.32 26.12 7.95
CA VAL A 27 4.11 25.43 6.92
C VAL A 27 4.64 24.09 7.41
N CYS A 28 5.24 24.02 8.61
CA CYS A 28 5.78 22.78 9.16
C CYS A 28 4.70 21.70 9.36
N ASN A 29 3.45 22.11 9.65
CA ASN A 29 2.34 21.20 9.89
C ASN A 29 1.52 20.84 8.64
N ASP A 30 1.69 21.56 7.53
CA ASP A 30 0.93 21.31 6.30
C ASP A 30 1.61 20.26 5.41
N GLU A 31 1.06 19.05 5.41
CA GLU A 31 1.54 17.91 4.61
C GLU A 31 1.45 18.15 3.08
N LYS A 32 0.72 19.19 2.62
CA LYS A 32 0.60 19.53 1.19
C LYS A 32 1.75 20.41 0.69
N VAL A 33 2.49 21.05 1.60
CA VAL A 33 3.62 21.88 1.24
C VAL A 33 4.80 20.99 0.83
N ALA A 34 5.58 21.44 -0.15
CA ALA A 34 6.75 20.71 -0.62
C ALA A 34 7.72 20.39 0.52
N SER A 35 8.26 19.17 0.52
CA SER A 35 9.06 18.63 1.64
C SER A 35 10.27 19.47 2.00
N ASN A 36 10.96 20.06 1.02
CA ASN A 36 12.11 20.95 1.27
C ASN A 36 11.71 22.20 2.08
N ILE A 37 10.57 22.80 1.75
CA ILE A 37 10.05 23.99 2.44
C ILE A 37 9.64 23.62 3.87
N ARG A 38 8.97 22.47 4.04
CA ARG A 38 8.60 21.94 5.36
C ARG A 38 9.83 21.69 6.23
N ILE A 39 10.88 21.07 5.68
CA ILE A 39 12.13 20.79 6.41
C ILE A 39 12.76 22.08 6.94
N GLU A 40 12.86 23.10 6.09
CA GLU A 40 13.43 24.39 6.49
C GLU A 40 12.59 25.08 7.58
N ALA A 41 11.26 25.10 7.43
CA ALA A 41 10.36 25.69 8.41
C ALA A 41 10.43 24.97 9.76
N CYS A 42 10.35 23.63 9.77
CA CYS A 42 10.48 22.86 11.00
C CYS A 42 11.86 23.05 11.66
N THR A 43 12.93 23.18 10.87
CA THR A 43 14.29 23.39 11.40
C THR A 43 14.39 24.73 12.14
N ARG A 44 13.85 25.82 11.58
CA ARG A 44 13.81 27.13 12.27
C ARG A 44 13.04 27.09 13.58
N LEU A 45 11.93 26.36 13.62
CA LEU A 45 11.13 26.19 14.85
C LEU A 45 11.91 25.37 15.91
N LEU A 46 12.63 24.35 15.48
CA LEU A 46 13.42 23.50 16.38
C LEU A 46 14.57 24.23 17.07
N ASP A 47 15.16 25.24 16.44
CA ASP A 47 16.25 26.03 17.04
C ASP A 47 15.78 26.84 18.26
N GLN A 48 14.50 27.20 18.29
CA GLN A 48 13.91 28.05 19.33
C GLN A 48 13.12 27.25 20.37
N GLU A 49 12.72 26.01 20.03
CA GLU A 49 11.84 25.21 20.87
C GLU A 49 12.58 24.52 22.02
N LYS A 50 12.25 24.93 23.24
CA LYS A 50 12.80 24.39 24.49
C LYS A 50 11.90 23.35 25.14
N ASN A 51 10.61 23.35 24.82
CA ASN A 51 9.66 22.38 25.36
C ASN A 51 9.89 21.01 24.69
N LYS A 52 10.20 19.99 25.48
CA LYS A 52 10.54 18.64 24.99
C LYS A 52 9.42 17.97 24.18
N GLU A 53 8.16 18.20 24.56
CA GLU A 53 6.99 17.63 23.90
C GLU A 53 6.73 18.32 22.56
N SER A 54 6.72 19.66 22.53
CA SER A 54 6.60 20.41 21.28
C SER A 54 7.77 20.14 20.35
N ARG A 55 9.00 20.09 20.87
CA ARG A 55 10.20 19.70 20.12
C ARG A 55 10.05 18.32 19.51
N SER A 56 9.59 17.33 20.28
CA SER A 56 9.34 15.97 19.79
C SER A 56 8.33 15.93 18.64
N ARG A 57 7.25 16.72 18.74
CA ARG A 57 6.27 16.84 17.64
C ARG A 57 6.89 17.46 16.39
N LEU A 58 7.66 18.55 16.53
CA LEU A 58 8.33 19.21 15.40
C LEU A 58 9.36 18.29 14.73
N LEU A 59 10.15 17.53 15.51
CA LEU A 59 11.07 16.52 15.00
C LEU A 59 10.32 15.46 14.18
N ALA A 60 9.20 14.94 14.70
CA ALA A 60 8.39 13.97 13.95
C ALA A 60 7.83 14.56 12.64
N ARG A 61 7.43 15.84 12.63
CA ARG A 61 6.95 16.53 11.41
C ARG A 61 8.06 16.75 10.38
N ARG A 62 9.27 17.06 10.83
CA ARG A 62 10.44 17.19 9.96
C ARG A 62 10.86 15.82 9.41
N ALA A 63 10.84 14.79 10.25
CA ALA A 63 11.08 13.41 9.85
C ALA A 63 10.12 12.94 8.75
N ASP A 64 8.82 13.29 8.86
CA ASP A 64 7.84 13.01 7.80
C ASP A 64 8.22 13.68 6.48
N ALA A 65 8.67 14.94 6.53
CA ALA A 65 9.10 15.64 5.32
C ALA A 65 10.37 15.02 4.71
N TYR A 66 11.31 14.54 5.53
CA TYR A 66 12.45 13.75 5.06
C TYR A 66 12.01 12.41 4.45
N PHE A 67 11.05 11.73 5.06
CA PHE A 67 10.46 10.50 4.56
C PHE A 67 9.83 10.71 3.17
N ASP A 68 9.07 11.78 2.98
CA ASP A 68 8.44 12.14 1.70
C ASP A 68 9.48 12.43 0.58
N LYS A 69 10.73 12.72 0.96
CA LYS A 69 11.87 12.96 0.05
C LYS A 69 12.74 11.70 -0.16
N ASP A 70 12.31 10.55 0.37
CA ASP A 70 13.10 9.31 0.43
C ASP A 70 14.44 9.46 1.20
N ASP A 71 14.59 10.49 2.03
CA ASP A 71 15.77 10.68 2.89
C ASP A 71 15.56 9.95 4.23
N PHE A 72 15.60 8.63 4.15
CA PHE A 72 15.31 7.76 5.28
C PHE A 72 16.33 7.86 6.43
N ALA A 73 17.55 8.33 6.14
CA ALA A 73 18.59 8.49 7.15
C ALA A 73 18.24 9.65 8.09
N HIS A 74 17.91 10.83 7.54
CA HIS A 74 17.50 11.97 8.34
C HIS A 74 16.13 11.75 8.99
N ALA A 75 15.19 11.09 8.29
CA ALA A 75 13.89 10.74 8.86
C ALA A 75 14.04 9.85 10.11
N LEU A 76 14.87 8.81 10.03
CA LEU A 76 15.11 7.92 11.17
C LEU A 76 15.76 8.65 12.34
N ALA A 77 16.78 9.48 12.07
CA ALA A 77 17.46 10.26 13.10
C ALA A 77 16.51 11.22 13.84
N ASP A 78 15.64 11.92 13.11
CA ASP A 78 14.64 12.80 13.71
C ASP A 78 13.58 12.04 14.50
N PHE A 79 13.13 10.87 14.03
CA PHE A 79 12.21 10.04 14.82
C PHE A 79 12.85 9.51 16.10
N ASP A 80 14.12 9.10 16.04
CA ASP A 80 14.88 8.67 17.21
C ASP A 80 15.04 9.81 18.23
N GLU A 81 15.40 11.03 17.78
CA GLU A 81 15.47 12.21 18.63
C GLU A 81 14.09 12.58 19.19
N ALA A 82 13.02 12.49 18.38
CA ALA A 82 11.66 12.79 18.82
C ALA A 82 11.25 11.88 20.00
N ILE A 83 11.51 10.58 19.88
CA ILE A 83 11.21 9.58 20.90
C ILE A 83 12.10 9.76 22.14
N ALA A 84 13.39 10.06 21.96
CA ALA A 84 14.31 10.32 23.06
C ALA A 84 13.93 11.60 23.84
N SER A 85 13.51 12.66 23.13
CA SER A 85 13.06 13.93 23.72
C SER A 85 11.78 13.76 24.53
N HIS A 86 10.80 13.02 23.97
CA HIS A 86 9.53 12.75 24.63
C HIS A 86 9.07 11.30 24.37
N PRO A 87 9.38 10.36 25.28
CA PRO A 87 8.98 8.96 25.15
C PRO A 87 7.47 8.72 25.19
N GLY A 88 6.66 9.73 25.53
CA GLY A 88 5.20 9.69 25.47
C GLY A 88 4.61 9.99 24.08
N ASN A 89 5.43 10.30 23.08
CA ASN A 89 4.95 10.66 21.73
C ASN A 89 4.56 9.40 20.93
N ALA A 90 3.31 8.96 21.07
CA ALA A 90 2.77 7.82 20.34
C ALA A 90 2.83 7.98 18.81
N ASP A 91 2.73 9.21 18.30
CA ASP A 91 2.80 9.48 16.86
C ASP A 91 4.21 9.28 16.30
N ALA A 92 5.25 9.68 17.06
CA ALA A 92 6.63 9.44 16.65
C ALA A 92 6.93 7.94 16.54
N PHE A 93 6.46 7.13 17.50
CA PHE A 93 6.54 5.67 17.39
C PHE A 93 5.80 5.13 16.17
N MET A 94 4.56 5.57 15.93
CA MET A 94 3.82 5.12 14.73
C MET A 94 4.57 5.41 13.44
N ARG A 95 5.07 6.65 13.30
CA ARG A 95 5.73 7.12 12.08
C ARG A 95 7.08 6.42 11.86
N ARG A 96 7.87 6.21 12.92
CA ARG A 96 9.08 5.38 12.85
C ARG A 96 8.76 3.93 12.50
N GLY A 97 7.69 3.38 13.06
CA GLY A 97 7.20 2.05 12.71
C GLY A 97 6.82 1.92 11.24
N PHE A 98 6.21 2.94 10.64
CA PHE A 98 5.96 2.99 9.20
C PHE A 98 7.24 3.05 8.36
N LEU A 99 8.25 3.80 8.80
CA LEU A 99 9.57 3.83 8.14
C LEU A 99 10.24 2.44 8.17
N HIS A 100 10.24 1.78 9.33
CA HIS A 100 10.74 0.40 9.43
C HIS A 100 9.95 -0.56 8.53
N TRP A 101 8.62 -0.43 8.48
CA TRP A 101 7.80 -1.21 7.55
C TRP A 101 8.22 -0.96 6.10
N TYR A 102 8.37 0.30 5.67
CA TYR A 102 8.81 0.64 4.31
C TYR A 102 10.16 -0.02 3.96
N ARG A 103 11.06 -0.12 4.94
CA ARG A 103 12.38 -0.78 4.83
C ARG A 103 12.34 -2.30 5.00
N LEU A 104 11.16 -2.91 5.17
CA LEU A 104 10.95 -4.34 5.42
C LEU A 104 11.56 -4.84 6.75
N GLU A 105 11.71 -3.95 7.72
CA GLU A 105 12.25 -4.21 9.06
C GLU A 105 11.11 -4.51 10.04
N ASP A 106 10.43 -5.63 9.82
CA ASP A 106 9.14 -5.92 10.47
C ASP A 106 9.20 -6.01 11.98
N ASP A 107 10.25 -6.62 12.54
CA ASP A 107 10.42 -6.73 13.99
C ASP A 107 10.54 -5.34 14.65
N ALA A 108 11.23 -4.41 14.00
CA ALA A 108 11.35 -3.03 14.47
C ALA A 108 10.01 -2.29 14.32
N ALA A 109 9.33 -2.46 13.19
CA ALA A 109 8.03 -1.87 12.94
C ALA A 109 6.98 -2.30 13.98
N PHE A 110 6.89 -3.59 14.30
CA PHE A 110 5.95 -4.08 15.31
C PHE A 110 6.30 -3.63 16.72
N LYS A 111 7.58 -3.56 17.09
CA LYS A 111 7.99 -2.98 18.39
C LYS A 111 7.51 -1.55 18.55
N ASP A 112 7.61 -0.75 17.49
CA ASP A 112 7.15 0.63 17.48
C ASP A 112 5.63 0.76 17.49
N PHE A 113 4.91 -0.04 16.68
CA PHE A 113 3.46 -0.08 16.73
C PHE A 113 2.93 -0.50 18.10
N ASP A 114 3.58 -1.47 18.75
CA ASP A 114 3.24 -1.93 20.10
C ASP A 114 3.51 -0.85 21.15
N ALA A 115 4.62 -0.12 21.03
CA ALA A 115 4.91 1.03 21.89
C ALA A 115 3.85 2.13 21.72
N ALA A 116 3.52 2.50 20.49
CA ALA A 116 2.50 3.50 20.22
C ALA A 116 1.12 3.10 20.78
N LEU A 117 0.72 1.84 20.61
CA LEU A 117 -0.56 1.33 21.10
C LEU A 117 -0.64 1.18 22.62
N ARG A 118 0.50 1.04 23.32
CA ARG A 118 0.54 1.12 24.79
C ARG A 118 0.35 2.55 25.29
N LEU A 119 0.88 3.53 24.56
CA LEU A 119 0.78 4.95 24.92
C LEU A 119 -0.62 5.51 24.60
N ASP A 120 -1.12 5.26 23.39
CA ASP A 120 -2.42 5.74 22.93
C ASP A 120 -3.12 4.70 22.03
N PRO A 121 -4.02 3.88 22.61
CA PRO A 121 -4.76 2.87 21.88
C PRO A 121 -5.88 3.50 21.03
N ALA A 122 -5.53 4.02 19.86
CA ALA A 122 -6.48 4.58 18.91
C ALA A 122 -6.90 3.58 17.82
N PRO A 123 -8.14 3.68 17.26
CA PRO A 123 -8.59 2.85 16.16
C PRO A 123 -7.64 2.90 14.95
N SER A 124 -7.17 4.08 14.56
CA SER A 124 -6.27 4.25 13.41
C SER A 124 -4.96 3.47 13.56
N ARG A 125 -4.35 3.51 14.75
CA ARG A 125 -3.10 2.78 15.04
C ARG A 125 -3.28 1.26 15.02
N LEU A 126 -4.41 0.78 15.54
CA LEU A 126 -4.78 -0.64 15.45
C LEU A 126 -4.97 -1.07 13.99
N LEU A 127 -5.62 -0.24 13.16
CA LEU A 127 -5.78 -0.55 11.74
C LEU A 127 -4.44 -0.56 11.00
N SER A 128 -3.53 0.36 11.31
CA SER A 128 -2.18 0.37 10.72
C SER A 128 -1.41 -0.91 11.02
N ARG A 129 -1.34 -1.32 12.30
CA ARG A 129 -0.69 -2.58 12.69
C ARG A 129 -1.41 -3.80 12.12
N GLY A 130 -2.75 -3.78 12.12
CA GLY A 130 -3.58 -4.83 11.55
C GLY A 130 -3.35 -5.03 10.05
N ARG A 131 -3.24 -3.95 9.28
CA ARG A 131 -2.90 -3.99 7.84
C ARG A 131 -1.50 -4.57 7.61
N ARG A 132 -0.53 -4.24 8.49
CA ARG A 132 0.80 -4.87 8.42
C ARG A 132 0.72 -6.38 8.67
N TYR A 133 0.01 -6.82 9.70
CA TYR A 133 -0.20 -8.26 9.95
C TYR A 133 -0.81 -8.98 8.73
N VAL A 134 -1.84 -8.40 8.12
CA VAL A 134 -2.50 -9.01 6.95
C VAL A 134 -1.58 -9.07 5.73
N SER A 135 -0.75 -8.06 5.48
CA SER A 135 0.24 -8.10 4.40
C SER A 135 1.32 -9.17 4.61
N LEU A 136 1.61 -9.53 5.87
CA LEU A 136 2.44 -10.70 6.23
C LEU A 136 1.67 -12.02 6.25
N ARG A 137 0.41 -12.03 5.81
CA ARG A 137 -0.52 -13.18 5.87
C ARG A 137 -0.80 -13.68 7.28
N GLN A 138 -0.51 -12.89 8.30
CA GLN A 138 -0.88 -13.14 9.70
C GLN A 138 -2.31 -12.66 9.94
N PHE A 139 -3.27 -13.31 9.27
CA PHE A 139 -4.66 -12.84 9.22
C PHE A 139 -5.32 -12.75 10.59
N ASP A 140 -5.04 -13.70 11.49
CA ASP A 140 -5.65 -13.73 12.83
C ASP A 140 -5.26 -12.54 13.69
N ALA A 141 -3.97 -12.18 13.70
CA ALA A 141 -3.49 -10.99 14.40
C ALA A 141 -4.10 -9.71 13.83
N GLY A 142 -4.17 -9.59 12.50
CA GLY A 142 -4.80 -8.45 11.84
C GLY A 142 -6.30 -8.32 12.14
N ILE A 143 -7.04 -9.43 12.10
CA ILE A 143 -8.47 -9.49 12.44
C ILE A 143 -8.69 -9.14 13.91
N ALA A 144 -7.81 -9.56 14.82
CA ALA A 144 -7.89 -9.21 16.24
C ALA A 144 -7.75 -7.69 16.44
N ASP A 145 -6.79 -7.05 15.77
CA ASP A 145 -6.59 -5.60 15.82
C ASP A 145 -7.78 -4.83 15.23
N MET A 146 -8.28 -5.24 14.07
CA MET A 146 -9.45 -4.62 13.44
C MET A 146 -10.71 -4.81 14.31
N THR A 147 -10.83 -5.95 14.99
CA THR A 147 -11.92 -6.19 15.94
C THR A 147 -11.81 -5.29 17.16
N ARG A 148 -10.59 -5.06 17.67
CA ARG A 148 -10.37 -4.08 18.75
C ARG A 148 -10.65 -2.66 18.27
N ALA A 149 -10.28 -2.30 17.03
CA ALA A 149 -10.60 -1.01 16.43
C ALA A 149 -12.12 -0.79 16.33
N ILE A 150 -12.89 -1.81 15.92
CA ILE A 150 -14.36 -1.77 15.89
C ILE A 150 -14.98 -1.62 17.29
N LYS A 151 -14.36 -2.19 18.32
CA LYS A 151 -14.82 -1.99 19.71
C LYS A 151 -14.65 -0.54 20.16
N LEU A 152 -13.56 0.12 19.76
CA LEU A 152 -13.29 1.52 20.07
C LEU A 152 -14.15 2.48 19.23
N ASP A 153 -14.33 2.17 17.95
CA ASP A 153 -15.23 2.91 17.05
C ASP A 153 -16.15 1.93 16.28
N PRO A 154 -17.37 1.68 16.80
CA PRO A 154 -18.36 0.82 16.15
C PRO A 154 -18.89 1.36 14.82
N ARG A 155 -18.56 2.61 14.45
CA ARG A 155 -18.97 3.26 13.21
C ARG A 155 -17.85 3.31 12.16
N SER A 156 -16.61 2.97 12.52
CA SER A 156 -15.46 2.98 11.62
C SER A 156 -15.71 2.16 10.35
N ARG A 157 -15.86 2.81 9.20
CA ARG A 157 -16.02 2.12 7.91
C ARG A 157 -14.77 1.31 7.57
N ASP A 158 -13.60 1.92 7.76
CA ASP A 158 -12.30 1.33 7.48
C ASP A 158 -12.10 0.04 8.26
N ALA A 159 -12.47 0.00 9.55
CA ALA A 159 -12.26 -1.19 10.36
C ALA A 159 -13.11 -2.39 9.90
N TYR A 160 -14.37 -2.18 9.48
CA TYR A 160 -15.17 -3.26 8.90
C TYR A 160 -14.66 -3.65 7.51
N ALA A 161 -14.27 -2.69 6.67
CA ALA A 161 -13.78 -2.96 5.32
C ALA A 161 -12.46 -3.75 5.34
N ASP A 162 -11.51 -3.33 6.19
CA ASP A 162 -10.23 -4.00 6.38
C ASP A 162 -10.41 -5.40 6.97
N ARG A 163 -11.33 -5.57 7.94
CA ARG A 163 -11.62 -6.88 8.54
C ARG A 163 -12.30 -7.82 7.55
N ALA A 164 -13.24 -7.31 6.75
CA ALA A 164 -13.85 -8.07 5.67
C ALA A 164 -12.82 -8.52 4.64
N TRP A 165 -11.88 -7.63 4.29
CA TRP A 165 -10.77 -7.96 3.40
C TRP A 165 -9.87 -9.04 4.02
N ALA A 166 -9.49 -8.91 5.30
CA ALA A 166 -8.71 -9.90 6.01
C ALA A 166 -9.42 -11.27 6.10
N TYR A 167 -10.72 -11.29 6.40
CA TYR A 167 -11.54 -12.51 6.37
C TYR A 167 -11.58 -13.15 4.98
N SER A 168 -11.69 -12.35 3.93
CA SER A 168 -11.67 -12.84 2.54
C SER A 168 -10.35 -13.52 2.20
N ARG A 169 -9.21 -12.96 2.65
CA ARG A 169 -7.89 -13.58 2.48
C ARG A 169 -7.70 -14.82 3.36
N LYS A 170 -8.34 -14.86 4.54
CA LYS A 170 -8.41 -16.02 5.43
C LYS A 170 -9.40 -17.10 4.97
N LYS A 171 -10.18 -16.85 3.91
CA LYS A 171 -11.26 -17.73 3.39
C LYS A 171 -12.49 -17.83 4.31
N ALA A 172 -12.61 -16.93 5.27
CA ALA A 172 -13.81 -16.79 6.08
C ALA A 172 -14.84 -15.95 5.33
N PHE A 173 -15.28 -16.43 4.16
CA PHE A 173 -16.10 -15.65 3.23
C PHE A 173 -17.43 -15.19 3.83
N ASP A 174 -18.06 -15.99 4.68
CA ASP A 174 -19.29 -15.60 5.36
C ASP A 174 -19.11 -14.43 6.32
N LEU A 175 -18.00 -14.41 7.06
CA LEU A 175 -17.66 -13.29 7.95
C LEU A 175 -17.32 -12.03 7.14
N ALA A 176 -16.63 -12.18 6.01
CA ALA A 176 -16.35 -11.06 5.11
C ALA A 176 -17.62 -10.46 4.52
N ILE A 177 -18.54 -11.30 4.03
CA ILE A 177 -19.83 -10.86 3.48
C ILE A 177 -20.64 -10.14 4.56
N ALA A 178 -20.68 -10.65 5.80
CA ALA A 178 -21.39 -10.03 6.89
C ALA A 178 -20.87 -8.62 7.23
N ASP A 179 -19.54 -8.43 7.26
CA ASP A 179 -18.95 -7.11 7.49
C ASP A 179 -19.25 -6.13 6.33
N TYR A 180 -19.20 -6.59 5.06
CA TYR A 180 -19.60 -5.76 3.93
C TYR A 180 -21.10 -5.44 3.90
N ASP A 181 -21.97 -6.39 4.22
CA ASP A 181 -23.42 -6.16 4.30
C ASP A 181 -23.75 -5.13 5.40
N ARG A 182 -22.98 -5.09 6.50
CA ARG A 182 -23.11 -4.06 7.53
C ARG A 182 -22.75 -2.67 7.03
N LEU A 183 -21.72 -2.54 6.18
CA LEU A 183 -21.36 -1.28 5.53
C LEU A 183 -22.46 -0.84 4.55
N LEU A 184 -22.95 -1.75 3.70
CA LEU A 184 -23.99 -1.46 2.72
C LEU A 184 -25.36 -1.18 3.35
N LYS A 185 -25.64 -1.70 4.53
CA LYS A 185 -26.84 -1.32 5.29
C LYS A 185 -26.83 0.17 5.66
N ARG A 186 -25.65 0.76 5.86
CA ARG A 186 -25.50 2.19 6.19
C ARG A 186 -25.45 3.05 4.94
N ASP A 187 -24.81 2.56 3.89
CA ASP A 187 -24.64 3.24 2.61
C ASP A 187 -24.85 2.25 1.46
N PRO A 188 -26.12 2.06 1.04
CA PRO A 188 -26.46 1.13 -0.03
C PRO A 188 -25.88 1.52 -1.40
N SER A 189 -25.48 2.79 -1.57
CA SER A 189 -24.93 3.33 -2.81
C SER A 189 -23.41 3.16 -2.95
N ASP A 190 -22.72 2.60 -1.94
CA ASP A 190 -21.29 2.35 -2.02
C ASP A 190 -20.97 1.23 -3.03
N GLY A 191 -20.70 1.66 -4.26
CA GLY A 191 -20.32 0.76 -5.35
C GLY A 191 -19.02 -0.01 -5.09
N ARG A 192 -18.07 0.56 -4.35
CA ARG A 192 -16.81 -0.14 -4.02
C ARG A 192 -17.07 -1.28 -3.05
N THR A 193 -17.86 -1.04 -2.01
CA THR A 193 -18.24 -2.08 -1.05
C THR A 193 -19.13 -3.14 -1.68
N THR A 194 -20.06 -2.75 -2.56
CA THR A 194 -20.90 -3.69 -3.32
C THR A 194 -20.06 -4.62 -4.18
N LEU A 195 -19.13 -4.05 -4.96
CA LEU A 195 -18.19 -4.82 -5.77
C LEU A 195 -17.33 -5.75 -4.93
N ALA A 196 -16.80 -5.28 -3.80
CA ALA A 196 -15.97 -6.09 -2.90
C ALA A 196 -16.75 -7.30 -2.36
N ARG A 197 -17.98 -7.10 -1.88
CA ARG A 197 -18.85 -8.17 -1.39
C ARG A 197 -19.20 -9.17 -2.49
N ASP A 198 -19.55 -8.68 -3.67
CA ASP A 198 -19.99 -9.55 -4.77
C ASP A 198 -18.83 -10.39 -5.31
N ASN A 199 -17.60 -9.84 -5.32
CA ASN A 199 -16.39 -10.61 -5.60
C ASN A 199 -16.16 -11.73 -4.57
N VAL A 200 -16.41 -11.47 -3.29
CA VAL A 200 -16.30 -12.49 -2.24
C VAL A 200 -17.39 -13.57 -2.38
N ARG A 201 -18.63 -13.18 -2.71
CA ARG A 201 -19.72 -14.13 -2.99
C ARG A 201 -19.39 -15.02 -4.19
N ALA A 202 -18.87 -14.43 -5.25
CA ALA A 202 -18.47 -15.16 -6.45
C ALA A 202 -17.28 -16.11 -6.17
N ALA A 203 -16.29 -15.67 -5.39
CA ALA A 203 -15.21 -16.54 -4.95
C ALA A 203 -15.71 -17.72 -4.10
N LYS A 204 -16.65 -17.46 -3.17
CA LYS A 204 -17.31 -18.51 -2.39
C LYS A 204 -18.06 -19.50 -3.29
N GLY A 205 -18.85 -19.01 -4.24
CA GLY A 205 -19.63 -19.83 -5.18
C GLY A 205 -18.79 -20.63 -6.16
N ALA A 206 -17.64 -20.10 -6.59
CA ALA A 206 -16.69 -20.80 -7.45
C ALA A 206 -15.88 -21.90 -6.71
N GLY A 207 -16.05 -22.03 -5.39
CA GLY A 207 -15.31 -23.02 -4.60
C GLY A 207 -13.80 -22.78 -4.57
N VAL A 208 -13.34 -21.56 -4.88
CA VAL A 208 -11.90 -21.26 -4.92
C VAL A 208 -11.32 -21.22 -3.52
N LYS A 209 -10.02 -21.54 -3.41
CA LYS A 209 -9.33 -21.56 -2.13
C LYS A 209 -8.93 -20.16 -1.67
N SER A 210 -9.00 -19.11 -2.48
CA SER A 210 -8.82 -17.72 -2.02
C SER A 210 -9.39 -16.70 -3.01
N ILE A 211 -9.67 -15.49 -2.51
CA ILE A 211 -10.04 -14.36 -3.39
C ILE A 211 -8.95 -14.02 -4.42
N ASP A 212 -7.67 -14.28 -4.10
CA ASP A 212 -6.56 -14.12 -5.05
C ASP A 212 -6.63 -15.14 -6.20
N GLU A 213 -7.04 -16.37 -5.90
CA GLU A 213 -7.26 -17.41 -6.90
C GLU A 213 -8.45 -17.08 -7.81
N TYR A 214 -9.53 -16.54 -7.24
CA TYR A 214 -10.65 -16.01 -8.02
C TYR A 214 -10.20 -14.89 -8.96
N GLY A 215 -9.37 -13.95 -8.48
CA GLY A 215 -8.79 -12.89 -9.33
C GLY A 215 -7.97 -13.44 -10.50
N ARG A 216 -7.11 -14.46 -10.26
CA ARG A 216 -6.34 -15.13 -11.33
C ARG A 216 -7.25 -15.83 -12.33
N MET A 217 -8.30 -16.51 -11.86
CA MET A 217 -9.28 -17.18 -12.72
C MET A 217 -9.98 -16.17 -13.64
N LEU A 218 -10.37 -15.00 -13.13
CA LEU A 218 -11.00 -13.96 -13.93
C LEU A 218 -10.07 -13.40 -15.02
N VAL A 219 -8.80 -13.13 -14.68
CA VAL A 219 -7.81 -12.66 -15.65
C VAL A 219 -7.59 -13.71 -16.75
N ALA A 220 -7.45 -14.98 -16.38
CA ALA A 220 -7.31 -16.07 -17.34
C ALA A 220 -8.53 -16.17 -18.28
N ARG A 221 -9.75 -16.05 -17.72
CA ARG A 221 -10.98 -16.03 -18.52
C ARG A 221 -11.03 -14.87 -19.51
N LEU A 222 -10.70 -13.65 -19.07
CA LEU A 222 -10.67 -12.47 -19.93
C LEU A 222 -9.65 -12.59 -21.05
N GLN A 223 -8.49 -13.20 -20.76
CA GLN A 223 -7.49 -13.51 -21.78
C GLN A 223 -8.06 -14.49 -22.82
N ILE A 224 -8.68 -15.59 -22.38
CA ILE A 224 -9.30 -16.56 -23.29
C ILE A 224 -10.38 -15.91 -24.16
N GLU A 225 -11.29 -15.12 -23.58
CA GLU A 225 -12.37 -14.46 -24.33
C GLU A 225 -11.84 -13.43 -25.34
N LYS A 226 -10.69 -12.80 -25.08
CA LYS A 226 -10.01 -11.88 -26.02
C LYS A 226 -9.38 -12.62 -27.21
N PHE A 227 -8.81 -13.81 -26.98
CA PHE A 227 -8.17 -14.62 -28.03
C PHE A 227 -9.16 -15.52 -28.78
N TYR A 228 -10.28 -15.88 -28.15
CA TYR A 228 -11.30 -16.77 -28.70
C TYR A 228 -12.70 -16.16 -28.54
N PRO A 229 -13.08 -15.20 -29.40
CA PRO A 229 -14.37 -14.53 -29.32
C PRO A 229 -15.53 -15.52 -29.53
N ARG A 230 -16.64 -15.27 -28.80
CA ARG A 230 -17.82 -16.13 -28.56
C ARG A 230 -18.52 -16.78 -29.77
N ARG A 231 -18.16 -16.49 -31.03
CA ARG A 231 -18.74 -17.18 -32.20
C ARG A 231 -18.23 -18.60 -32.43
N ALA A 232 -17.17 -19.03 -31.75
CA ALA A 232 -16.69 -20.43 -31.81
C ALA A 232 -17.26 -21.33 -30.68
N VAL A 233 -18.00 -20.76 -29.73
CA VAL A 233 -18.41 -21.44 -28.47
C VAL A 233 -19.91 -21.30 -28.23
N SER A 234 -20.74 -21.28 -29.28
CA SER A 234 -22.21 -21.30 -29.13
C SER A 234 -22.80 -22.70 -29.07
N ASP A 235 -22.09 -23.74 -29.52
CA ASP A 235 -22.77 -25.01 -29.84
C ASP A 235 -22.46 -26.16 -28.89
N ARG A 236 -21.59 -25.98 -27.88
CA ARG A 236 -21.35 -27.00 -26.87
C ARG A 236 -21.08 -26.40 -25.49
N VAL A 237 -21.96 -26.78 -24.56
CA VAL A 237 -21.75 -26.93 -23.11
C VAL A 237 -22.24 -25.76 -22.25
N GLU A 238 -23.54 -25.84 -21.91
CA GLU A 238 -24.04 -25.48 -20.59
C GLU A 238 -23.22 -26.26 -19.53
N GLY A 239 -22.21 -25.61 -18.91
CA GLY A 239 -21.37 -26.28 -17.90
C GLY A 239 -20.02 -25.61 -17.60
N THR A 240 -19.92 -24.29 -17.71
CA THR A 240 -18.62 -23.57 -17.77
C THR A 240 -17.96 -23.26 -16.42
N ALA A 241 -18.26 -24.01 -15.36
CA ALA A 241 -17.37 -24.08 -14.21
C ALA A 241 -16.26 -25.12 -14.45
N GLU A 242 -16.58 -26.29 -14.99
CA GLU A 242 -15.60 -27.38 -15.18
C GLU A 242 -14.65 -27.16 -16.37
N LEU A 243 -15.10 -26.51 -17.45
CA LEU A 243 -14.27 -26.32 -18.64
C LEU A 243 -13.21 -25.20 -18.46
N ALA A 244 -13.54 -24.16 -17.71
CA ALA A 244 -12.54 -23.17 -17.28
C ALA A 244 -11.54 -23.78 -16.28
N PHE A 245 -12.01 -24.70 -15.43
CA PHE A 245 -11.17 -25.47 -14.51
C PHE A 245 -10.26 -26.46 -15.26
N SER A 246 -10.76 -27.11 -16.31
CA SER A 246 -9.99 -28.07 -17.11
C SER A 246 -8.92 -27.36 -17.95
N ILE A 247 -9.22 -26.22 -18.57
CA ILE A 247 -8.22 -25.41 -19.29
C ILE A 247 -7.17 -24.85 -18.32
N SER A 248 -7.57 -24.46 -17.11
CA SER A 248 -6.61 -24.06 -16.06
C SER A 248 -5.74 -25.23 -15.59
N ARG A 249 -6.31 -26.44 -15.48
CA ARG A 249 -5.59 -27.67 -15.11
C ARG A 249 -4.63 -28.14 -16.21
N TRP A 250 -5.00 -28.02 -17.48
CA TRP A 250 -4.13 -28.30 -18.63
C TRP A 250 -3.07 -27.22 -18.82
N GLY A 251 -3.39 -25.95 -18.57
CA GLY A 251 -2.42 -24.85 -18.53
C GLY A 251 -1.41 -24.97 -17.38
N LEU A 252 -1.82 -25.52 -16.23
CA LEU A 252 -0.91 -25.85 -15.12
C LEU A 252 -0.14 -27.16 -15.31
N LEU A 253 -0.72 -28.18 -15.96
CA LEU A 253 0.01 -29.41 -16.31
C LEU A 253 1.09 -29.16 -17.38
N ALA A 254 0.85 -28.21 -18.29
CA ALA A 254 1.89 -27.72 -19.20
C ALA A 254 3.02 -26.95 -18.46
N ALA A 255 2.75 -26.44 -17.26
CA ALA A 255 3.72 -25.75 -16.41
C ALA A 255 4.35 -26.63 -15.32
N SER A 256 3.89 -27.89 -15.13
CA SER A 256 4.34 -28.78 -14.04
C SER A 256 5.14 -30.01 -14.49
N SER A 257 5.52 -30.14 -15.76
CA SER A 257 6.44 -31.21 -16.18
C SER A 257 7.90 -30.83 -15.94
N VAL A 258 8.35 -30.84 -14.69
CA VAL A 258 9.78 -30.98 -14.36
C VAL A 258 10.00 -32.19 -13.45
N LYS A 259 10.56 -33.22 -14.10
CA LYS A 259 11.30 -34.40 -13.60
C LYS A 259 10.55 -35.49 -12.82
N THR A 260 10.22 -36.57 -13.54
CA THR A 260 10.50 -37.93 -13.05
C THR A 260 11.74 -38.48 -13.74
N SER A 261 12.60 -39.12 -12.96
CA SER A 261 13.88 -39.69 -13.35
C SER A 261 13.72 -40.99 -14.14
N SER A 262 13.30 -40.90 -15.40
CA SER A 262 13.60 -41.87 -16.47
C SER A 262 12.81 -41.50 -17.73
N GLY A 263 13.52 -41.09 -18.79
CA GLY A 263 13.14 -41.31 -20.19
C GLY A 263 11.93 -40.57 -20.79
N SER A 264 12.23 -39.61 -21.67
CA SER A 264 11.43 -39.07 -22.79
C SER A 264 10.07 -38.40 -22.53
N ALA A 265 10.02 -37.09 -22.74
CA ALA A 265 8.88 -36.42 -23.36
C ALA A 265 9.41 -35.27 -24.24
N MET A 266 9.54 -35.54 -25.55
CA MET A 266 9.78 -34.50 -26.56
C MET A 266 8.55 -33.59 -26.60
N LEU A 267 8.77 -32.27 -26.53
CA LEU A 267 7.76 -31.31 -26.96
C LEU A 267 7.53 -31.51 -28.45
N ASP A 268 6.27 -31.75 -28.84
CA ASP A 268 5.88 -31.91 -30.24
C ASP A 268 6.15 -30.60 -31.01
N GLU A 269 6.68 -30.73 -32.23
CA GLU A 269 7.19 -29.62 -33.05
C GLU A 269 6.09 -28.59 -33.37
N ALA A 270 4.83 -29.04 -33.35
CA ALA A 270 3.64 -28.22 -33.48
C ALA A 270 3.52 -27.14 -32.38
N ALA A 271 3.85 -27.46 -31.13
CA ALA A 271 3.72 -26.53 -30.00
C ALA A 271 4.79 -25.41 -30.05
N LEU A 272 5.99 -25.75 -30.52
CA LEU A 272 7.08 -24.79 -30.74
C LEU A 272 6.79 -23.86 -31.92
N ASN A 273 6.12 -24.36 -32.96
CA ASN A 273 5.76 -23.56 -34.12
C ASN A 273 4.65 -22.53 -33.80
N THR A 274 3.70 -22.88 -32.93
CA THR A 274 2.66 -21.94 -32.47
C THR A 274 3.24 -20.79 -31.62
N LEU A 275 4.25 -21.07 -30.79
CA LEU A 275 4.94 -20.06 -29.99
C LEU A 275 5.81 -19.11 -30.84
N ARG A 276 6.39 -19.58 -31.95
CA ARG A 276 7.18 -18.75 -32.87
C ARG A 276 6.34 -17.86 -33.78
N GLN A 277 5.08 -18.21 -34.03
CA GLN A 277 4.15 -17.40 -34.83
C GLN A 277 3.44 -16.29 -34.04
N ALA A 278 3.58 -16.27 -32.71
CA ALA A 278 3.14 -15.14 -31.89
C ALA A 278 4.06 -13.93 -32.12
N GLN A 279 3.56 -12.91 -32.84
CA GLN A 279 4.25 -11.66 -33.17
C GLN A 279 4.86 -10.95 -31.94
N PRO A 280 5.98 -10.21 -32.08
CA PRO A 280 6.59 -9.49 -30.97
C PRO A 280 5.70 -8.33 -30.49
N PHE A 281 5.71 -8.09 -29.17
CA PHE A 281 4.95 -7.03 -28.51
C PHE A 281 5.29 -5.63 -29.07
N PRO A 282 4.31 -4.72 -29.25
CA PRO A 282 4.61 -3.31 -29.52
C PRO A 282 5.17 -2.62 -28.26
N PRO A 283 6.08 -1.63 -28.41
CA PRO A 283 6.61 -0.88 -27.28
C PRO A 283 5.55 0.02 -26.65
N LEU A 284 5.50 0.03 -25.32
CA LEU A 284 4.56 0.83 -24.51
C LEU A 284 4.98 2.31 -24.43
N PRO A 285 4.03 3.24 -24.19
CA PRO A 285 4.32 4.66 -24.10
C PRO A 285 5.24 5.00 -22.90
N PRO A 286 6.07 6.05 -23.02
CA PRO A 286 7.00 6.46 -21.97
C PRO A 286 6.23 6.96 -20.74
N GLY A 287 6.43 6.30 -19.60
CA GLY A 287 5.80 6.64 -18.31
C GLY A 287 5.33 5.43 -17.47
N SER A 288 5.34 4.23 -18.04
CA SER A 288 4.82 2.99 -17.42
C SER A 288 5.83 2.22 -16.54
N ARG A 289 6.97 2.83 -16.19
CA ARG A 289 8.13 2.17 -15.54
C ARG A 289 7.90 1.68 -14.10
N SER A 290 6.84 2.09 -13.40
CA SER A 290 6.64 1.72 -11.99
C SER A 290 6.04 0.32 -11.78
N ILE A 291 5.23 -0.16 -12.72
CA ILE A 291 4.59 -1.48 -12.62
C ILE A 291 5.55 -2.59 -13.07
N GLU A 292 6.39 -2.30 -14.05
CA GLU A 292 7.43 -3.24 -14.52
C GLU A 292 8.49 -3.49 -13.44
N ALA A 293 8.96 -2.47 -12.72
CA ALA A 293 9.95 -2.63 -11.65
C ALA A 293 9.42 -3.47 -10.46
N PHE A 294 8.13 -3.33 -10.14
CA PHE A 294 7.50 -4.12 -9.07
C PHE A 294 7.30 -5.59 -9.48
N VAL A 295 6.95 -5.85 -10.74
CA VAL A 295 6.75 -7.21 -11.24
C VAL A 295 8.09 -7.90 -11.53
N ILE A 296 9.09 -7.18 -12.06
CA ILE A 296 10.46 -7.69 -12.31
C ILE A 296 11.16 -8.03 -11.00
N SER A 297 11.04 -7.21 -9.95
CA SER A 297 11.65 -7.50 -8.64
C SER A 297 11.08 -8.77 -7.98
N LEU A 298 9.78 -9.03 -8.14
CA LEU A 298 9.13 -10.26 -7.68
C LEU A 298 9.58 -11.51 -8.45
N VAL A 299 9.92 -11.37 -9.73
CA VAL A 299 10.37 -12.48 -10.59
C VAL A 299 11.85 -12.79 -10.38
N TYR A 300 12.72 -11.78 -10.22
CA TYR A 300 14.15 -11.99 -10.03
C TYR A 300 14.52 -12.51 -8.64
N ARG A 301 13.78 -12.14 -7.58
CA ARG A 301 14.01 -12.66 -6.22
C ARG A 301 13.82 -14.18 -6.13
N LYS A 302 13.04 -14.76 -7.04
CA LYS A 302 12.78 -16.21 -7.11
C LYS A 302 13.82 -16.98 -7.93
N GLN A 303 14.69 -16.29 -8.68
CA GLN A 303 15.79 -16.90 -9.42
C GLN A 303 17.13 -16.87 -8.69
N SER A 304 17.35 -15.96 -7.73
CA SER A 304 18.58 -15.92 -6.93
C SER A 304 18.62 -16.92 -5.76
N GLU A 305 17.52 -17.63 -5.49
CA GLU A 305 17.40 -18.67 -4.45
C GLU A 305 17.43 -20.10 -5.03
N ARG A 306 17.94 -20.27 -6.26
CA ARG A 306 18.15 -21.56 -6.92
C ARG A 306 19.54 -21.61 -7.54
#